data_AF-H0R5A3-F1
#
_entry.id   AF-H0R5A3-F1
#
_cell.length_a   1.000
_cell.length_b   1.000
_cell.length_c   1.000
_cell.angle_alpha   90.00
_cell.angle_beta   90.00
_cell.angle_gamma   90.00
#
_symmetry.space_group_name_H-M   'P 1'
#
loop_
_entity.id
_entity.type
_entity.pdbx_description
1 polymer ?
#
loop_
_entity_poly.entity_id
_entity_poly.type
_entity_poly.pdbx_seq_one_letter_code
_entity_poly.pdbx_strand_id
1 'polypeptide(L)'
;MYHACMVPHLTKQALNRELEGMRDRRMCLQHALDRAALDIGATTEALSELGQTKAQSAGKAGVSPSHMTELVAKARAAGRKIPEPLYRVPACRGIELQEFVAAHGGPVQIIASFADYDVVHMSRLEPTVFLSGNHLSRPHMMIRCLDEEWVIVDNVQVGYKGTRPTNAFRELAGIGLATDLAKRIVSSRASRVYLDDGLAVVEENSQFTHDWPLLDLGRYDFIADRLVVTIAAEGLGQVVPGPFSGRDGNPAAHPLRAWLTYLDDHTIPWLDHPRRARVYLDRNTAEADGYCTSPGHDHGRRDIYTVIIEQGPVQLWLDIPRSNDPTQRFAPELHAALAAAGFYTTPLDPSNHRSAFAQWLNGLGRTPPIFVDLHDQPLAIPDPRSTIPAT
;
A
#
# COMPACT_ATOMS: atom_id res chain seq x y z
N MET A 1 -25.43 57.80 33.62
CA MET A 1 -25.18 56.58 32.81
C MET A 1 -23.70 56.24 32.91
N TYR A 2 -23.34 55.21 33.67
CA TYR A 2 -22.02 54.59 33.58
C TYR A 2 -22.25 53.09 33.38
N HIS A 3 -21.88 52.59 32.21
CA HIS A 3 -21.84 51.16 31.91
C HIS A 3 -20.63 50.57 32.64
N ALA A 4 -20.88 49.83 33.72
CA ALA A 4 -19.88 48.96 34.32
C ALA A 4 -19.66 47.76 33.38
N CYS A 5 -18.51 47.73 32.72
CA CYS A 5 -18.05 46.61 31.92
C CYS A 5 -17.74 45.44 32.86
N MET A 6 -18.62 44.44 32.92
CA MET A 6 -18.38 43.23 33.70
C MET A 6 -17.31 42.39 33.00
N VAL A 7 -16.10 42.40 33.55
CA VAL A 7 -15.06 41.44 33.21
C VAL A 7 -15.53 40.06 33.72
N PRO A 8 -15.57 39.01 32.89
CA PRO A 8 -15.95 37.68 33.34
C PRO A 8 -14.96 37.23 34.43
N HIS A 9 -15.47 36.88 35.62
CA HIS A 9 -14.67 36.20 36.63
C HIS A 9 -14.27 34.82 36.10
N LEU A 10 -13.09 34.73 35.49
CA LEU A 10 -12.39 33.48 35.27
C LEU A 10 -12.20 32.82 36.64
N THR A 11 -12.97 31.77 36.90
CA THR A 11 -12.85 31.04 38.15
C THR A 11 -11.47 30.38 38.20
N LYS A 12 -10.86 30.32 39.39
CA LYS A 12 -9.58 29.63 39.63
C LYS A 12 -9.57 28.20 39.02
N GLN A 13 -10.73 27.56 38.97
CA GLN A 13 -10.95 26.26 38.36
C GLN A 13 -10.81 26.27 36.82
N ALA A 14 -11.28 27.31 36.13
CA ALA A 14 -11.11 27.45 34.68
C ALA A 14 -9.65 27.69 34.29
N LEU A 15 -8.93 28.53 35.05
CA LEU A 15 -7.50 28.77 34.84
C LEU A 15 -6.66 27.50 35.09
N ASN A 16 -7.00 26.71 36.12
CA ASN A 16 -6.32 25.44 36.38
C ASN A 16 -6.52 24.42 35.25
N ARG A 17 -7.74 24.30 34.69
CA ARG A 17 -8.02 23.43 33.54
C ARG A 17 -7.25 23.85 32.30
N GLU A 18 -7.15 25.15 32.03
CA GLU A 18 -6.37 25.64 30.88
C GLU A 18 -4.87 25.36 31.06
N LEU A 19 -4.34 25.55 32.28
CA LEU A 19 -2.95 25.21 32.60
C LEU A 19 -2.66 23.71 32.48
N GLU A 20 -3.58 22.84 32.90
CA GLU A 20 -3.50 21.39 32.70
C GLU A 20 -3.49 21.07 31.20
N GLY A 21 -4.41 21.64 30.42
CA GLY A 21 -4.42 21.49 28.96
C GLY A 21 -3.14 21.98 28.28
N MET A 22 -2.55 23.09 28.73
CA MET A 22 -1.26 23.57 28.23
C MET A 22 -0.10 22.64 28.59
N ARG A 23 -0.10 22.04 29.78
CA ARG A 23 0.91 21.05 30.20
C ARG A 23 0.83 19.79 29.36
N ASP A 24 -0.39 19.29 29.13
CA ASP A 24 -0.62 18.11 28.29
C ASP A 24 -0.16 18.38 26.85
N ARG A 25 -0.52 19.54 26.27
CA ARG A 25 -0.03 19.94 24.93
C ARG A 25 1.49 20.03 24.88
N ARG A 26 2.13 20.62 25.90
CA ARG A 26 3.60 20.69 25.98
C ARG A 26 4.22 19.29 26.07
N MET A 27 3.65 18.39 26.86
CA MET A 27 4.14 17.02 27.00
C MET A 27 4.02 16.25 25.67
N CYS A 28 2.88 16.37 24.99
CA CYS A 28 2.69 15.80 23.66
C CYS A 28 3.69 16.33 22.63
N LEU A 29 3.93 17.65 22.60
CA LEU A 29 4.93 18.25 21.73
C LEU A 29 6.35 17.77 22.07
N GLN A 30 6.70 17.65 23.35
CA GLN A 30 7.99 17.12 23.77
C GLN A 30 8.17 15.66 23.32
N HIS A 31 7.18 14.80 23.50
CA HIS A 31 7.22 13.42 23.01
C HIS A 31 7.29 13.31 21.48
N ALA A 32 6.71 14.27 20.75
CA ALA A 32 6.83 14.33 19.31
C ALA A 32 8.25 14.76 18.87
N LEU A 33 8.81 15.76 19.54
CA LEU A 33 10.20 16.21 19.32
C LEU A 33 11.21 15.12 19.65
N ASP A 34 11.03 14.41 20.77
CA ASP A 34 11.91 13.32 21.17
C ASP A 34 11.86 12.17 20.16
N ARG A 35 10.67 11.85 19.63
CA ARG A 35 10.52 10.87 18.54
C ARG A 35 11.20 11.33 17.25
N ALA A 36 10.97 12.56 16.82
CA ALA A 36 11.62 13.12 15.64
C ALA A 36 13.16 13.12 15.79
N ALA A 37 13.67 13.45 16.97
CA ALA A 37 15.10 13.39 17.30
C ALA A 37 15.68 11.97 17.16
N LEU A 38 14.96 10.96 17.67
CA LEU A 38 15.35 9.55 17.51
C LEU A 38 15.31 9.11 16.04
N ASP A 39 14.30 9.54 15.29
CA ASP A 39 14.16 9.21 13.87
C ASP A 39 15.28 9.86 13.04
N ILE A 40 15.57 11.15 13.24
CA ILE A 40 16.70 11.85 12.58
C ILE A 40 18.04 11.16 12.88
N GLY A 41 18.25 10.75 14.14
CA GLY A 41 19.44 10.01 14.56
C GLY A 41 19.58 8.67 13.83
N ALA A 42 18.49 7.88 13.79
CA ALA A 42 18.46 6.61 13.10
C ALA A 42 18.65 6.78 11.58
N THR A 43 18.03 7.80 10.96
CA THR A 43 18.20 8.10 9.51
C THR A 43 19.64 8.42 9.21
N THR A 44 20.27 9.24 10.04
CA THR A 44 21.66 9.63 9.83
C THR A 44 22.61 8.47 9.96
N GLU A 45 22.34 7.54 10.88
CA GLU A 45 23.11 6.30 11.01
C GLU A 45 23.00 5.44 9.74
N ALA A 46 21.80 5.20 9.25
CA ALA A 46 21.58 4.41 8.03
C ALA A 46 22.16 5.09 6.77
N LEU A 47 21.99 6.40 6.62
CA LEU A 47 22.61 7.16 5.52
C LEU A 47 24.15 7.12 5.57
N SER A 48 24.74 6.94 6.77
CA SER A 48 26.19 6.79 6.90
C SER A 48 26.68 5.47 6.30
N GLU A 49 25.87 4.41 6.34
CA GLU A 49 26.17 3.14 5.67
C GLU A 49 26.16 3.29 4.14
N LEU A 50 25.39 4.26 3.63
CA LEU A 50 25.35 4.64 2.21
C LEU A 50 26.39 5.71 1.83
N GLY A 51 27.35 6.00 2.71
CA GLY A 51 28.45 6.93 2.44
C GLY A 51 28.15 8.40 2.69
N GLN A 52 26.96 8.77 3.19
CA GLN A 52 26.66 10.14 3.59
C GLN A 52 27.33 10.48 4.93
N THR A 53 28.06 11.60 4.98
CA THR A 53 28.70 12.04 6.24
C THR A 53 27.67 12.65 7.19
N LYS A 54 27.92 12.53 8.50
CA LYS A 54 27.10 13.19 9.54
C LYS A 54 27.01 14.70 9.35
N ALA A 55 28.05 15.34 8.81
CA ALA A 55 28.06 16.78 8.52
C ALA A 55 27.07 17.13 7.40
N GLN A 56 27.00 16.33 6.35
CA GLN A 56 26.00 16.49 5.28
C GLN A 56 24.58 16.31 5.82
N SER A 57 24.35 15.28 6.64
CA SER A 57 23.03 15.05 7.27
C SER A 57 22.65 16.20 8.21
N ALA A 58 23.60 16.73 8.99
CA ALA A 58 23.38 17.86 9.88
C ALA A 58 22.99 19.12 9.10
N GLY A 59 23.67 19.40 7.99
CA GLY A 59 23.32 20.50 7.08
C GLY A 59 21.89 20.37 6.52
N LYS A 60 21.51 19.18 6.06
CA LYS A 60 20.14 18.90 5.57
C LYS A 60 19.08 19.06 6.66
N ALA A 61 19.38 18.61 7.88
CA ALA A 61 18.46 18.66 9.01
C ALA A 61 18.43 20.03 9.72
N GLY A 62 19.23 21.02 9.28
CA GLY A 62 19.29 22.34 9.90
C GLY A 62 19.84 22.34 11.33
N VAL A 63 20.67 21.36 11.70
CA VAL A 63 21.28 21.25 13.04
C VAL A 63 22.80 21.27 12.97
N SER A 64 23.47 21.50 14.10
CA SER A 64 24.93 21.42 14.14
C SER A 64 25.41 19.96 14.00
N PRO A 65 26.62 19.71 13.45
CA PRO A 65 27.20 18.37 13.41
C PRO A 65 27.39 17.71 14.79
N SER A 66 27.62 18.52 15.84
CA SER A 66 27.69 18.03 17.22
C SER A 66 26.32 17.54 17.70
N HIS A 67 25.26 18.32 17.47
CA HIS A 67 23.89 17.93 17.82
C HIS A 67 23.49 16.67 17.05
N MET A 68 23.81 16.58 15.76
CA MET A 68 23.55 15.37 14.96
C MET A 68 24.24 14.13 15.54
N THR A 69 25.47 14.28 16.05
CA THR A 69 26.18 13.18 16.71
C THR A 69 25.45 12.71 17.98
N GLU A 70 24.88 13.63 18.76
CA GLU A 70 24.06 13.31 19.91
C GLU A 70 22.76 12.59 19.53
N LEU A 71 22.10 13.01 18.44
CA LEU A 71 20.89 12.35 17.94
C LEU A 71 21.15 10.91 17.52
N VAL A 72 22.23 10.67 16.76
CA VAL A 72 22.66 9.32 16.38
C VAL A 72 22.93 8.46 17.62
N ALA A 73 23.64 9.00 18.61
CA ALA A 73 23.94 8.28 19.85
C ALA A 73 22.66 7.93 20.64
N LYS A 74 21.70 8.86 20.73
CA LYS A 74 20.41 8.64 21.39
C LYS A 74 19.59 7.57 20.66
N ALA A 75 19.51 7.63 19.33
CA ALA A 75 18.80 6.64 18.52
C ALA A 75 19.37 5.23 18.73
N ARG A 76 20.70 5.11 18.67
CA ARG A 76 21.41 3.84 18.91
C ARG A 76 21.16 3.30 20.32
N ALA A 77 21.25 4.15 21.35
CA ALA A 77 21.00 3.75 22.74
C ALA A 77 19.54 3.28 22.96
N ALA A 78 18.58 3.86 22.24
CA ALA A 78 17.19 3.44 22.25
C ALA A 78 16.89 2.20 21.40
N GLY A 79 17.90 1.64 20.70
CA GLY A 79 17.70 0.55 19.74
C GLY A 79 16.80 0.94 18.56
N ARG A 80 16.65 2.25 18.29
CA ARG A 80 15.81 2.75 17.20
C ARG A 80 16.50 2.46 15.87
N LYS A 81 15.93 1.57 15.08
CA LYS A 81 16.29 1.36 13.68
C LYS A 81 15.28 2.06 12.80
N ILE A 82 15.71 2.54 11.64
CA ILE A 82 14.77 2.93 10.59
C ILE A 82 14.15 1.65 10.04
N PRO A 83 12.82 1.56 9.97
CA PRO A 83 12.19 0.53 9.17
C PRO A 83 12.60 0.78 7.72
N GLU A 84 13.29 -0.19 7.12
CA GLU A 84 13.46 -0.21 5.66
C GLU A 84 12.07 -0.15 5.00
N PRO A 85 11.92 0.58 3.89
CA PRO A 85 12.95 1.27 3.12
C PRO A 85 13.34 2.65 3.68
N LEU A 86 14.59 3.03 3.42
CA LEU A 86 15.16 4.34 3.78
C LEU A 86 14.50 5.54 3.08
N TYR A 87 13.74 5.28 2.02
CA TYR A 87 13.05 6.29 1.24
C TYR A 87 11.59 6.32 1.64
N ARG A 88 11.22 7.28 2.49
CA ARG A 88 9.82 7.60 2.74
C ARG A 88 9.46 8.83 1.94
N VAL A 89 8.28 8.82 1.33
CA VAL A 89 7.78 10.03 0.67
C VAL A 89 7.35 11.03 1.76
N PRO A 90 7.96 12.23 1.84
CA PRO A 90 7.58 13.25 2.81
C PRO A 90 6.13 13.70 2.58
N ALA A 91 5.45 14.09 3.66
CA ALA A 91 4.12 14.68 3.59
C ALA A 91 4.19 16.16 3.96
N CYS A 92 3.61 17.03 3.13
CA CYS A 92 3.63 18.49 3.31
C CYS A 92 2.21 19.09 3.23
N ARG A 93 2.04 20.30 3.81
CA ARG A 93 0.78 21.06 3.75
C ARG A 93 1.02 22.54 3.45
N GLY A 94 0.17 23.15 2.63
CA GLY A 94 0.11 24.62 2.52
C GLY A 94 1.43 25.24 2.04
N ILE A 95 1.97 26.15 2.85
CA ILE A 95 3.23 26.86 2.57
C ILE A 95 4.40 25.87 2.39
N GLU A 96 4.43 24.77 3.16
CA GLU A 96 5.49 23.76 3.08
C GLU A 96 5.55 23.10 1.69
N LEU A 97 4.39 22.93 1.04
CA LEU A 97 4.34 22.36 -0.31
C LEU A 97 4.95 23.32 -1.33
N GLN A 98 4.68 24.62 -1.20
CA GLN A 98 5.24 25.64 -2.10
C GLN A 98 6.76 25.74 -1.92
N GLU A 99 7.24 25.70 -0.67
CA GLU A 99 8.67 25.67 -0.36
C GLU A 99 9.34 24.41 -0.91
N PHE A 100 8.70 23.25 -0.77
CA PHE A 100 9.19 21.99 -1.33
C PHE A 100 9.32 22.06 -2.86
N VAL A 101 8.25 22.45 -3.55
CA VAL A 101 8.27 22.59 -5.02
C VAL A 101 9.27 23.65 -5.48
N ALA A 102 9.43 24.75 -4.74
CA ALA A 102 10.43 25.75 -5.07
C ALA A 102 11.86 25.23 -4.90
N ALA A 103 12.12 24.39 -3.90
CA ALA A 103 13.44 23.81 -3.63
C ALA A 103 13.83 22.67 -4.59
N HIS A 104 12.84 21.87 -5.01
CA HIS A 104 13.01 20.65 -5.82
C HIS A 104 12.70 20.86 -7.31
N GLY A 105 12.34 22.09 -7.69
CA GLY A 105 11.88 22.43 -9.02
C GLY A 105 10.39 22.14 -9.23
N GLY A 106 9.82 22.78 -10.26
CA GLY A 106 8.39 22.72 -10.55
C GLY A 106 7.85 21.29 -10.68
N PRO A 107 6.52 21.10 -10.52
CA PRO A 107 5.92 19.78 -10.63
C PRO A 107 6.07 19.24 -12.06
N VAL A 108 6.56 18.01 -12.21
CA VAL A 108 6.63 17.27 -13.49
C VAL A 108 5.57 16.18 -13.56
N GLN A 109 5.05 15.75 -12.41
CA GLN A 109 3.99 14.77 -12.35
C GLN A 109 3.08 15.02 -11.15
N ILE A 110 1.77 14.86 -11.36
CA ILE A 110 0.76 14.96 -10.30
C ILE A 110 -0.12 13.71 -10.38
N ILE A 111 -0.25 13.01 -9.26
CA ILE A 111 -1.16 11.88 -9.11
C ILE A 111 -2.18 12.28 -8.06
N ALA A 112 -3.46 12.16 -8.38
CA ALA A 112 -4.52 12.44 -7.43
C ALA A 112 -5.67 11.45 -7.60
N SER A 113 -6.23 10.98 -6.48
CA SER A 113 -7.44 10.15 -6.49
C SER A 113 -8.32 10.35 -5.26
N PHE A 114 -9.62 10.17 -5.48
CA PHE A 114 -10.63 10.07 -4.46
C PHE A 114 -10.37 8.86 -3.54
N ALA A 115 -9.94 7.73 -4.11
CA ALA A 115 -9.51 6.59 -3.31
C ALA A 115 -8.01 6.72 -3.03
N ASP A 116 -7.66 6.74 -1.77
CA ASP A 116 -6.30 7.00 -1.28
C ASP A 116 -5.29 5.91 -1.65
N TYR A 117 -5.75 4.67 -1.84
CA TYR A 117 -4.93 3.57 -2.37
C TYR A 117 -4.61 3.68 -3.86
N ASP A 118 -5.45 4.35 -4.67
CA ASP A 118 -5.16 4.52 -6.10
C ASP A 118 -3.86 5.31 -6.27
N VAL A 119 -3.59 6.28 -5.40
CA VAL A 119 -2.38 7.10 -5.49
C VAL A 119 -1.13 6.26 -5.24
N VAL A 120 -1.16 5.36 -4.25
CA VAL A 120 -0.05 4.44 -3.94
C VAL A 120 0.30 3.61 -5.17
N HIS A 121 -0.68 2.99 -5.79
CA HIS A 121 -0.46 2.13 -6.94
C HIS A 121 -0.13 2.90 -8.23
N MET A 122 -0.73 4.10 -8.44
CA MET A 122 -0.48 4.96 -9.62
C MET A 122 0.92 5.55 -9.59
N SER A 123 1.48 5.73 -8.38
CA SER A 123 2.86 6.17 -8.20
C SER A 123 3.88 5.17 -8.75
N ARG A 124 3.50 3.88 -8.82
CA ARG A 124 4.41 2.76 -9.13
C ARG A 124 5.62 2.68 -8.19
N LEU A 125 5.59 3.36 -7.05
CA LEU A 125 6.60 3.24 -6.00
C LEU A 125 6.37 1.97 -5.19
N GLU A 126 7.44 1.45 -4.61
CA GLU A 126 7.34 0.29 -3.71
C GLU A 126 6.42 0.64 -2.53
N PRO A 127 5.42 -0.18 -2.18
CA PRO A 127 4.41 0.18 -1.19
C PRO A 127 5.00 0.59 0.18
N THR A 128 6.15 0.04 0.53
CA THR A 128 6.84 0.29 1.80
C THR A 128 7.31 1.75 1.98
N VAL A 129 7.46 2.53 0.90
CA VAL A 129 7.81 3.98 0.98
C VAL A 129 6.71 4.83 1.59
N PHE A 130 5.49 4.30 1.64
CA PHE A 130 4.32 4.97 2.21
C PHE A 130 4.10 4.65 3.69
N LEU A 131 4.96 3.84 4.30
CA LEU A 131 4.84 3.47 5.71
C LEU A 131 5.12 4.65 6.64
N SER A 132 4.17 4.95 7.52
CA SER A 132 4.30 5.90 8.62
C SER A 132 4.04 5.20 9.94
N GLY A 133 5.12 4.75 10.58
CA GLY A 133 5.03 3.88 11.75
C GLY A 133 4.49 2.50 11.34
N ASN A 134 3.38 2.08 11.95
CA ASN A 134 2.69 0.82 11.64
C ASN A 134 1.45 1.04 10.75
N HIS A 135 1.33 2.21 10.12
CA HIS A 135 0.19 2.56 9.29
C HIS A 135 0.64 2.99 7.91
N LEU A 136 -0.20 2.71 6.91
CA LEU A 136 -0.03 3.26 5.57
C LEU A 136 -0.39 4.74 5.59
N SER A 137 0.54 5.60 5.14
CA SER A 137 0.17 6.94 4.68
C SER A 137 -0.62 6.76 3.39
N ARG A 138 -1.90 7.12 3.41
CA ARG A 138 -2.81 6.95 2.28
C ARG A 138 -3.05 8.32 1.64
N PRO A 139 -2.21 8.74 0.68
CA PRO A 139 -2.33 10.05 0.08
C PRO A 139 -3.51 10.10 -0.89
N HIS A 140 -4.25 11.20 -0.89
CA HIS A 140 -5.16 11.51 -1.98
C HIS A 140 -4.50 12.28 -3.13
N MET A 141 -3.27 12.77 -2.90
CA MET A 141 -2.49 13.49 -3.91
C MET A 141 -1.00 13.36 -3.64
N MET A 142 -0.23 13.17 -4.70
CA MET A 142 1.22 13.16 -4.72
C MET A 142 1.73 13.99 -5.88
N ILE A 143 2.91 14.59 -5.69
CA ILE A 143 3.58 15.41 -6.69
C ILE A 143 5.02 14.89 -6.82
N ARG A 144 5.47 14.72 -8.06
CA ARG A 144 6.89 14.53 -8.39
C ARG A 144 7.44 15.83 -8.94
N CYS A 145 8.56 16.27 -8.38
CA CYS A 145 9.29 17.47 -8.80
C CYS A 145 10.34 17.15 -9.87
N LEU A 146 10.91 18.19 -10.47
CA LEU A 146 11.87 18.08 -11.58
C LEU A 146 13.13 17.29 -11.23
N ASP A 147 13.58 17.33 -9.97
CA ASP A 147 14.70 16.55 -9.47
C ASP A 147 14.35 15.10 -9.13
N GLU A 148 13.15 14.64 -9.54
CA GLU A 148 12.58 13.33 -9.30
C GLU A 148 12.16 13.04 -7.85
N GLU A 149 12.21 14.04 -6.95
CA GLU A 149 11.72 13.90 -5.58
C GLU A 149 10.19 13.89 -5.53
N TRP A 150 9.65 13.03 -4.66
CA TRP A 150 8.21 12.90 -4.45
C TRP A 150 7.78 13.58 -3.16
N VAL A 151 6.57 14.13 -3.15
CA VAL A 151 5.91 14.63 -1.95
C VAL A 151 4.43 14.22 -1.92
N ILE A 152 3.98 13.77 -0.76
CA ILE A 152 2.58 13.57 -0.43
C ILE A 152 1.98 14.91 -0.02
N VAL A 153 0.87 15.28 -0.63
CA VAL A 153 0.11 16.45 -0.20
C VAL A 153 -0.93 16.01 0.81
N ASP A 154 -0.84 16.52 2.03
CA ASP A 154 -1.69 16.12 3.13
C ASP A 154 -2.90 17.07 3.29
N ASN A 155 -3.97 16.59 3.95
CA ASN A 155 -5.23 17.29 4.16
C ASN A 155 -5.93 17.78 2.87
N VAL A 156 -5.74 17.04 1.78
CA VAL A 156 -6.40 17.23 0.49
C VAL A 156 -7.23 16.00 0.14
N GLN A 157 -8.28 16.20 -0.65
CA GLN A 157 -9.01 15.13 -1.33
C GLN A 157 -9.42 15.64 -2.71
N VAL A 158 -9.55 14.72 -3.66
CA VAL A 158 -10.09 15.00 -4.99
C VAL A 158 -11.36 14.18 -5.23
N GLY A 159 -12.15 14.56 -6.23
CA GLY A 159 -13.41 13.91 -6.58
C GLY A 159 -14.66 14.53 -5.95
N TYR A 160 -15.82 14.04 -6.37
CA TYR A 160 -17.13 14.59 -6.01
C TYR A 160 -17.59 14.15 -4.61
N LYS A 161 -17.42 15.03 -3.60
CA LYS A 161 -18.26 15.28 -2.40
C LYS A 161 -17.46 16.03 -1.31
N GLY A 162 -18.06 17.07 -0.71
CA GLY A 162 -17.53 17.76 0.48
C GLY A 162 -16.67 19.01 0.22
N THR A 163 -16.03 19.54 1.28
CA THR A 163 -15.21 20.78 1.27
C THR A 163 -13.73 20.56 0.94
N ARG A 164 -13.27 19.30 0.92
CA ARG A 164 -11.84 18.95 0.75
C ARG A 164 -11.27 19.13 -0.68
N PRO A 165 -12.07 19.07 -1.77
CA PRO A 165 -11.61 19.48 -3.10
C PRO A 165 -11.13 20.93 -3.17
N THR A 166 -11.64 21.81 -2.30
CA THR A 166 -11.17 23.20 -2.19
C THR A 166 -9.74 23.30 -1.69
N ASN A 167 -9.32 22.44 -0.76
CA ASN A 167 -7.93 22.41 -0.30
C ASN A 167 -7.01 21.93 -1.44
N ALA A 168 -7.36 20.82 -2.11
CA ALA A 168 -6.58 20.33 -3.25
C ALA A 168 -6.41 21.41 -4.33
N PHE A 169 -7.50 22.11 -4.67
CA PHE A 169 -7.47 23.21 -5.63
C PHE A 169 -6.55 24.36 -5.17
N ARG A 170 -6.65 24.76 -3.90
CA ARG A 170 -5.79 25.80 -3.32
C ARG A 170 -4.32 25.41 -3.37
N GLU A 171 -3.99 24.18 -2.99
CA GLU A 171 -2.59 23.70 -3.01
C GLU A 171 -2.04 23.66 -4.44
N LEU A 172 -2.79 23.11 -5.40
CA LEU A 172 -2.39 23.05 -6.82
C LEU A 172 -2.24 24.45 -7.43
N ALA A 173 -3.15 25.38 -7.13
CA ALA A 173 -3.01 26.76 -7.57
C ALA A 173 -1.82 27.47 -6.89
N GLY A 174 -1.55 27.16 -5.61
CA GLY A 174 -0.45 27.74 -4.84
C GLY A 174 0.94 27.37 -5.38
N ILE A 175 1.08 26.18 -5.97
CA ILE A 175 2.32 25.76 -6.66
C ILE A 175 2.38 26.22 -8.12
N GLY A 176 1.47 27.10 -8.55
CA GLY A 176 1.50 27.73 -9.88
C GLY A 176 0.79 26.96 -10.99
N LEU A 177 0.00 25.93 -10.68
CA LEU A 177 -0.74 25.19 -11.70
C LEU A 177 -1.86 26.04 -12.32
N ALA A 178 -2.05 25.92 -13.64
CA ALA A 178 -3.12 26.62 -14.34
C ALA A 178 -4.50 26.28 -13.73
N THR A 179 -5.34 27.30 -13.52
CA THR A 179 -6.63 27.16 -12.82
C THR A 179 -7.54 26.09 -13.44
N ASP A 180 -7.60 26.00 -14.76
CA ASP A 180 -8.45 25.01 -15.44
C ASP A 180 -7.92 23.58 -15.29
N LEU A 181 -6.60 23.41 -15.29
CA LEU A 181 -5.97 22.11 -15.02
C LEU A 181 -6.16 21.69 -13.56
N ALA A 182 -5.97 22.60 -12.61
CA ALA A 182 -6.23 22.33 -11.20
C ALA A 182 -7.70 21.91 -10.97
N LYS A 183 -8.65 22.63 -11.57
CA LYS A 183 -10.09 22.27 -11.53
C LYS A 183 -10.34 20.88 -12.11
N ARG A 184 -9.70 20.55 -13.23
CA ARG A 184 -9.81 19.26 -13.89
C ARG A 184 -9.32 18.13 -12.98
N ILE A 185 -8.12 18.25 -12.41
CA ILE A 185 -7.56 17.29 -11.44
C ILE A 185 -8.50 17.08 -10.25
N VAL A 186 -8.96 18.16 -9.60
CA VAL A 186 -9.79 18.01 -8.38
C VAL A 186 -11.19 17.48 -8.66
N SER A 187 -11.69 17.60 -9.90
CA SER A 187 -13.01 17.12 -10.30
C SER A 187 -13.00 15.67 -10.77
N SER A 188 -11.82 15.13 -11.08
CA SER A 188 -11.62 13.75 -11.51
C SER A 188 -11.71 12.78 -10.33
N ARG A 189 -12.18 11.55 -10.58
CA ARG A 189 -12.15 10.48 -9.56
C ARG A 189 -10.70 10.05 -9.32
N ALA A 190 -9.96 9.83 -10.40
CA ALA A 190 -8.52 9.58 -10.40
C ALA A 190 -7.89 10.26 -11.62
N SER A 191 -6.69 10.80 -11.46
CA SER A 191 -5.93 11.46 -12.52
C SER A 191 -4.44 11.27 -12.33
N ARG A 192 -3.75 10.97 -13.43
CA ARG A 192 -2.30 11.06 -13.54
C ARG A 192 -1.98 12.14 -14.58
N VAL A 193 -1.24 13.16 -14.16
CA VAL A 193 -0.90 14.30 -14.99
C VAL A 193 0.60 14.36 -15.12
N TYR A 194 1.09 14.37 -16.35
CA TYR A 194 2.48 14.68 -16.67
C TYR A 194 2.54 16.11 -17.18
N LEU A 195 3.51 16.87 -16.66
CA LEU A 195 3.73 18.26 -16.97
C LEU A 195 5.07 18.36 -17.71
N ASP A 196 5.03 18.82 -18.96
CA ASP A 196 6.20 19.04 -19.78
C ASP A 196 6.08 20.39 -20.48
N ASP A 197 6.94 21.34 -20.13
CA ASP A 197 7.10 22.66 -20.76
C ASP A 197 5.78 23.39 -21.09
N GLY A 198 4.84 23.39 -20.14
CA GLY A 198 3.53 24.06 -20.27
C GLY A 198 2.43 23.23 -20.95
N LEU A 199 2.76 22.04 -21.43
CA LEU A 199 1.79 21.03 -21.89
C LEU A 199 1.49 20.06 -20.74
N ALA A 200 0.20 19.77 -20.56
CA ALA A 200 -0.27 18.79 -19.59
C ALA A 200 -0.89 17.60 -20.32
N VAL A 201 -0.27 16.44 -20.19
CA VAL A 201 -0.89 15.17 -20.60
C VAL A 201 -1.65 14.63 -19.40
N VAL A 202 -2.97 14.63 -19.52
CA VAL A 202 -3.87 14.18 -18.46
C VAL A 202 -4.41 12.81 -18.83
N GLU A 203 -3.95 11.79 -18.13
CA GLU A 203 -4.59 10.48 -18.12
C GLU A 203 -5.74 10.54 -17.10
N GLU A 204 -6.99 10.43 -17.57
CA GLU A 204 -8.19 10.44 -16.73
C GLU A 204 -9.01 9.17 -16.91
N ASN A 205 -9.61 8.70 -15.81
CA ASN A 205 -10.71 7.75 -15.64
C ASN A 205 -11.00 6.63 -16.66
N SER A 206 -11.04 6.85 -17.98
CA SER A 206 -11.40 5.79 -18.95
C SER A 206 -10.30 4.77 -19.22
N GLN A 207 -9.04 5.10 -18.94
CA GLN A 207 -7.92 4.14 -19.09
C GLN A 207 -7.66 3.36 -17.79
N PHE A 208 -8.01 3.92 -16.62
CA PHE A 208 -7.82 3.27 -15.32
C PHE A 208 -8.96 2.31 -14.94
N THR A 209 -10.06 2.29 -15.70
CA THR A 209 -11.23 1.43 -15.43
C THR A 209 -11.08 -0.02 -15.91
N HIS A 210 -10.04 -0.34 -16.69
CA HIS A 210 -9.95 -1.64 -17.37
C HIS A 210 -8.78 -2.52 -16.94
N ASP A 211 -7.63 -1.92 -16.58
CA ASP A 211 -6.40 -2.68 -16.32
C ASP A 211 -5.94 -2.62 -14.86
N TRP A 212 -6.75 -2.05 -13.99
CA TRP A 212 -6.38 -1.75 -12.62
C TRP A 212 -7.29 -2.47 -11.62
N PRO A 213 -6.76 -3.02 -10.51
CA PRO A 213 -7.61 -3.61 -9.50
C PRO A 213 -8.62 -2.56 -9.05
N LEU A 214 -9.90 -2.80 -9.31
CA LEU A 214 -10.99 -1.94 -8.87
C LEU A 214 -11.01 -2.02 -7.34
N LEU A 215 -10.40 -1.04 -6.67
CA LEU A 215 -10.06 -1.11 -5.24
C LEU A 215 -11.27 -1.00 -4.28
N ASP A 216 -12.49 -0.89 -4.80
CA ASP A 216 -13.71 -0.93 -3.99
C ASP A 216 -14.08 -2.37 -3.54
N LEU A 217 -13.29 -3.38 -3.94
CA LEU A 217 -13.57 -4.81 -3.71
C LEU A 217 -12.55 -5.53 -2.82
N GLY A 218 -11.48 -4.85 -2.37
CA GLY A 218 -10.46 -5.42 -1.47
C GLY A 218 -10.28 -4.57 -0.21
N ARG A 219 -9.95 -5.19 0.92
CA ARG A 219 -9.40 -4.47 2.09
C ARG A 219 -7.88 -4.50 2.01
N TYR A 220 -7.28 -3.34 2.25
CA TYR A 220 -5.84 -3.10 2.15
C TYR A 220 -5.30 -2.76 3.52
N ASP A 221 -4.37 -3.55 3.99
CA ASP A 221 -3.65 -3.32 5.23
C ASP A 221 -2.15 -3.40 5.00
N PHE A 222 -1.38 -2.79 5.90
CA PHE A 222 0.05 -3.05 5.99
C PHE A 222 0.32 -3.82 7.26
N ILE A 223 0.94 -4.99 7.10
CA ILE A 223 1.32 -5.85 8.22
C ILE A 223 2.83 -5.98 8.19
N ALA A 224 3.47 -5.43 9.23
CA ALA A 224 4.92 -5.23 9.31
C ALA A 224 5.46 -4.41 8.12
N ASP A 225 5.90 -5.09 7.06
CA ASP A 225 6.54 -4.57 5.86
C ASP A 225 5.81 -4.96 4.57
N ARG A 226 4.62 -5.56 4.67
CA ARG A 226 3.88 -6.11 3.52
C ARG A 226 2.58 -5.37 3.29
N LEU A 227 2.31 -5.03 2.02
CA LEU A 227 0.98 -4.65 1.57
C LEU A 227 0.13 -5.91 1.47
N VAL A 228 -0.83 -6.02 2.36
CA VAL A 228 -1.77 -7.13 2.44
C VAL A 228 -3.09 -6.73 1.80
N VAL A 229 -3.55 -7.55 0.87
CA VAL A 229 -4.79 -7.35 0.14
C VAL A 229 -5.69 -8.54 0.41
N THR A 230 -6.77 -8.33 1.15
CA THR A 230 -7.75 -9.39 1.40
C THR A 230 -8.79 -9.42 0.29
N ILE A 231 -8.96 -10.58 -0.35
CA ILE A 231 -9.92 -10.85 -1.41
C ILE A 231 -10.87 -11.95 -0.92
N ALA A 232 -12.14 -11.60 -0.75
CA ALA A 232 -13.16 -12.55 -0.31
C ALA A 232 -13.53 -13.55 -1.42
N ALA A 233 -14.04 -14.73 -1.01
CA ALA A 233 -14.49 -15.80 -1.91
C ALA A 233 -15.46 -15.34 -3.01
N GLU A 234 -16.34 -14.39 -2.69
CA GLU A 234 -17.30 -13.83 -3.64
C GLU A 234 -16.58 -13.11 -4.81
N GLY A 235 -15.37 -12.58 -4.56
CA GLY A 235 -14.48 -12.00 -5.56
C GLY A 235 -13.61 -13.01 -6.31
N LEU A 236 -13.77 -14.32 -6.07
CA LEU A 236 -13.05 -15.42 -6.75
C LEU A 236 -13.85 -16.10 -7.88
N GLY A 237 -15.11 -15.71 -8.09
CA GLY A 237 -15.95 -16.35 -9.11
C GLY A 237 -16.98 -15.44 -9.77
N GLN A 238 -17.23 -14.25 -9.22
CA GLN A 238 -18.23 -13.34 -9.78
C GLN A 238 -17.57 -12.16 -10.48
N VAL A 239 -17.91 -12.01 -11.76
CA VAL A 239 -18.08 -10.68 -12.36
C VAL A 239 -19.00 -9.91 -11.41
N VAL A 240 -18.48 -8.92 -10.69
CA VAL A 240 -19.33 -8.06 -9.88
C VAL A 240 -20.04 -7.10 -10.85
N PRO A 241 -21.36 -7.18 -11.03
CA PRO A 241 -22.10 -6.16 -11.78
C PRO A 241 -22.24 -4.98 -10.82
N GLY A 242 -21.20 -4.16 -10.72
CA GLY A 242 -21.27 -2.90 -10.00
C GLY A 242 -21.90 -1.81 -10.87
N PRO A 243 -22.50 -0.76 -10.30
CA PRO A 243 -22.90 0.45 -11.04
C PRO A 243 -21.71 1.19 -11.69
N PHE A 244 -20.49 0.70 -11.48
CA PHE A 244 -19.23 1.13 -12.09
C PHE A 244 -18.70 0.16 -13.15
N SER A 245 -19.46 -0.87 -13.56
CA SER A 245 -19.18 -1.55 -14.84
C SER A 245 -19.09 -0.44 -15.87
N GLY A 246 -17.92 -0.29 -16.50
CA GLY A 246 -17.65 0.81 -17.41
C GLY A 246 -18.80 1.00 -18.39
N ARG A 247 -19.01 2.24 -18.83
CA ARG A 247 -20.07 2.66 -19.77
C ARG A 247 -20.14 1.82 -21.07
N ASP A 248 -19.15 0.95 -21.27
CA ASP A 248 -18.94 0.04 -22.39
C ASP A 248 -19.35 -1.42 -22.10
N GLY A 249 -20.05 -1.71 -20.99
CA GLY A 249 -20.62 -3.03 -20.72
C GLY A 249 -19.59 -4.12 -20.39
N ASN A 250 -18.35 -3.74 -20.10
CA ASN A 250 -17.30 -4.68 -19.72
C ASN A 250 -17.44 -5.02 -18.22
N PRO A 251 -17.61 -6.29 -17.85
CA PRO A 251 -17.73 -6.70 -16.45
C PRO A 251 -16.52 -6.23 -15.63
N ALA A 252 -16.77 -5.74 -14.41
CA ALA A 252 -15.70 -5.41 -13.47
C ALA A 252 -14.72 -6.60 -13.40
N ALA A 253 -13.44 -6.34 -13.68
CA ALA A 253 -12.42 -7.37 -13.68
C ALA A 253 -12.43 -8.11 -12.35
N HIS A 254 -12.34 -9.44 -12.41
CA HIS A 254 -12.25 -10.30 -11.24
C HIS A 254 -11.10 -9.83 -10.33
N PRO A 255 -11.35 -9.44 -9.06
CA PRO A 255 -10.36 -8.77 -8.20
C PRO A 255 -8.98 -9.44 -8.18
N LEU A 256 -8.93 -10.77 -8.01
CA LEU A 256 -7.68 -11.53 -8.07
C LEU A 256 -6.96 -11.39 -9.42
N ARG A 257 -7.67 -11.45 -10.56
CA ARG A 257 -7.03 -11.34 -11.88
C ARG A 257 -6.48 -9.95 -12.12
N ALA A 258 -7.21 -8.90 -11.74
CA ALA A 258 -6.74 -7.53 -11.88
C ALA A 258 -5.46 -7.30 -11.05
N TRP A 259 -5.40 -7.86 -9.85
CA TRP A 259 -4.18 -7.86 -9.04
C TRP A 259 -3.04 -8.63 -9.67
N LEU A 260 -3.28 -9.85 -10.15
CA LEU A 260 -2.24 -10.64 -10.80
C LEU A 260 -1.71 -9.95 -12.05
N THR A 261 -2.58 -9.35 -12.87
CA THR A 261 -2.17 -8.53 -14.03
C THR A 261 -1.31 -7.34 -13.62
N TYR A 262 -1.66 -6.64 -12.53
CA TYR A 262 -0.83 -5.57 -11.99
C TYR A 262 0.53 -6.11 -11.52
N LEU A 263 0.55 -7.23 -10.80
CA LEU A 263 1.78 -7.87 -10.32
C LEU A 263 2.64 -8.42 -11.47
N ASP A 264 2.07 -8.72 -12.63
CA ASP A 264 2.78 -9.12 -13.85
C ASP A 264 3.33 -7.93 -14.67
N ASP A 265 3.15 -6.67 -14.22
CA ASP A 265 3.67 -5.49 -14.91
C ASP A 265 5.20 -5.36 -14.76
N HIS A 266 5.93 -5.94 -15.70
CA HIS A 266 7.40 -5.88 -15.78
C HIS A 266 7.98 -4.47 -15.97
N THR A 267 7.15 -3.45 -16.19
CA THR A 267 7.61 -2.05 -16.22
C THR A 267 7.81 -1.45 -14.82
N ILE A 268 7.43 -2.17 -13.75
CA ILE A 268 7.57 -1.75 -12.36
C ILE A 268 8.69 -2.58 -11.69
N PRO A 269 9.88 -1.99 -11.44
CA PRO A 269 11.06 -2.76 -11.03
C PRO A 269 10.90 -3.58 -9.74
N TRP A 270 10.18 -3.07 -8.74
CA TRP A 270 9.99 -3.76 -7.46
C TRP A 270 8.95 -4.89 -7.52
N LEU A 271 8.29 -5.10 -8.67
CA LEU A 271 7.41 -6.25 -8.88
C LEU A 271 8.16 -7.48 -9.42
N ASP A 272 9.43 -7.35 -9.83
CA ASP A 272 10.24 -8.43 -10.39
C ASP A 272 10.77 -9.40 -9.31
N HIS A 273 9.84 -10.00 -8.57
CA HIS A 273 10.11 -11.03 -7.57
C HIS A 273 9.41 -12.34 -7.95
N PRO A 274 10.00 -13.50 -7.60
CA PRO A 274 9.35 -14.77 -7.84
C PRO A 274 8.06 -14.87 -7.04
N ARG A 275 6.99 -15.31 -7.70
CA ARG A 275 5.70 -15.52 -7.04
C ARG A 275 5.73 -16.78 -6.17
N ARG A 276 5.09 -16.70 -5.01
CA ARG A 276 4.91 -17.82 -4.08
C ARG A 276 3.46 -17.92 -3.68
N ALA A 277 3.00 -19.12 -3.34
CA ALA A 277 1.70 -19.29 -2.73
C ALA A 277 1.79 -20.21 -1.52
N ARG A 278 1.04 -19.91 -0.47
CA ARG A 278 0.91 -20.76 0.71
C ARG A 278 -0.55 -21.05 0.95
N VAL A 279 -0.89 -22.32 1.16
CA VAL A 279 -2.26 -22.77 1.47
C VAL A 279 -2.30 -23.25 2.91
N TYR A 280 -3.09 -22.60 3.75
CA TYR A 280 -3.38 -23.03 5.11
C TYR A 280 -4.68 -23.81 5.17
N LEU A 281 -4.69 -24.90 5.94
CA LEU A 281 -5.84 -25.82 6.04
C LEU A 281 -6.77 -25.54 7.19
N ASP A 282 -6.30 -24.71 8.12
CA ASP A 282 -7.04 -24.24 9.26
C ASP A 282 -6.68 -22.77 9.54
N ARG A 283 -7.68 -22.04 10.04
CA ARG A 283 -7.57 -20.62 10.34
C ARG A 283 -6.60 -20.32 11.48
N ASN A 284 -6.51 -21.18 12.49
CA ASN A 284 -5.64 -20.93 13.65
C ASN A 284 -4.17 -20.91 13.25
N THR A 285 -3.77 -21.77 12.32
CA THR A 285 -2.40 -21.79 11.79
C THR A 285 -2.11 -20.58 10.94
N ALA A 286 -3.06 -20.16 10.10
CA ALA A 286 -2.93 -18.91 9.38
C ALA A 286 -2.74 -17.74 10.38
N GLU A 287 -3.58 -17.66 11.42
CA GLU A 287 -3.52 -16.61 12.45
C GLU A 287 -2.20 -16.63 13.24
N ALA A 288 -1.67 -17.82 13.55
CA ALA A 288 -0.37 -17.98 14.19
C ALA A 288 0.79 -17.44 13.33
N ASP A 289 0.66 -17.51 12.01
CA ASP A 289 1.61 -16.95 11.03
C ASP A 289 1.33 -15.47 10.70
N GLY A 290 0.44 -14.81 11.45
CA GLY A 290 0.16 -13.38 11.34
C GLY A 290 -1.02 -13.01 10.44
N TYR A 291 -1.75 -14.00 9.91
CA TYR A 291 -2.99 -13.74 9.18
C TYR A 291 -4.05 -13.16 10.11
N CYS A 292 -4.53 -11.95 9.82
CA CYS A 292 -5.61 -11.32 10.57
C CYS A 292 -6.86 -11.18 9.69
N THR A 293 -7.94 -11.91 10.02
CA THR A 293 -9.25 -11.61 9.42
C THR A 293 -9.68 -10.21 9.85
N SER A 294 -10.02 -9.37 8.89
CA SER A 294 -10.48 -8.01 9.16
C SER A 294 -11.79 -8.03 10.00
N PRO A 295 -11.94 -7.20 11.06
CA PRO A 295 -13.17 -7.11 11.84
C PRO A 295 -14.36 -6.79 10.91
N GLY A 296 -15.34 -7.69 10.87
CA GLY A 296 -16.54 -7.57 10.02
C GLY A 296 -16.67 -8.63 8.92
N HIS A 297 -15.59 -9.35 8.56
CA HIS A 297 -15.67 -10.56 7.72
C HIS A 297 -15.76 -11.86 8.55
N ASP A 298 -15.84 -11.72 9.88
CA ASP A 298 -16.07 -12.82 10.81
C ASP A 298 -17.54 -13.27 10.77
N HIS A 299 -17.99 -13.76 9.61
CA HIS A 299 -19.32 -14.36 9.43
C HIS A 299 -19.45 -15.73 10.14
N GLY A 300 -18.66 -15.99 11.20
CA GLY A 300 -18.65 -17.26 11.92
C GLY A 300 -18.21 -18.45 11.05
N ARG A 301 -17.67 -18.22 9.85
CA ARG A 301 -17.23 -19.27 8.93
C ARG A 301 -15.87 -19.80 9.39
N ARG A 302 -15.91 -20.85 10.22
CA ARG A 302 -14.73 -21.61 10.66
C ARG A 302 -14.14 -22.53 9.56
N ASP A 303 -14.85 -22.64 8.42
CA ASP A 303 -14.56 -23.57 7.33
C ASP A 303 -14.06 -22.87 6.06
N ILE A 304 -13.05 -22.01 6.22
CA ILE A 304 -12.33 -21.38 5.11
C ILE A 304 -10.87 -21.86 5.06
N TYR A 305 -10.39 -22.16 3.86
CA TYR A 305 -8.99 -22.24 3.52
C TYR A 305 -8.46 -20.82 3.31
N THR A 306 -7.26 -20.55 3.85
CA THR A 306 -6.57 -19.29 3.60
C THR A 306 -5.45 -19.53 2.60
N VAL A 307 -5.49 -18.82 1.48
CA VAL A 307 -4.41 -18.84 0.48
C VAL A 307 -3.71 -17.49 0.51
N ILE A 308 -2.41 -17.50 0.67
CA ILE A 308 -1.59 -16.30 0.56
C ILE A 308 -0.77 -16.43 -0.73
N ILE A 309 -0.99 -15.54 -1.70
CA ILE A 309 -0.11 -15.38 -2.86
C ILE A 309 0.82 -14.21 -2.58
N GLU A 310 2.11 -14.41 -2.68
CA GLU A 310 3.14 -13.41 -2.39
C GLU A 310 3.94 -13.07 -3.64
N GLN A 311 4.22 -11.79 -3.84
CA GLN A 311 5.18 -11.31 -4.83
C GLN A 311 5.81 -10.00 -4.36
N GLY A 312 7.09 -10.05 -4.00
CA GLY A 312 7.79 -8.92 -3.39
C GLY A 312 7.14 -8.49 -2.06
N PRO A 313 6.89 -7.19 -1.85
CA PRO A 313 6.24 -6.69 -0.64
C PRO A 313 4.71 -6.86 -0.64
N VAL A 314 4.11 -7.48 -1.66
CA VAL A 314 2.65 -7.63 -1.78
C VAL A 314 2.23 -9.05 -1.43
N GLN A 315 1.18 -9.17 -0.63
CA GLN A 315 0.47 -10.42 -0.35
C GLN A 315 -1.01 -10.30 -0.70
N LEU A 316 -1.52 -11.23 -1.50
CA LEU A 316 -2.94 -11.41 -1.77
C LEU A 316 -3.46 -12.54 -0.87
N TRP A 317 -4.33 -12.19 0.07
CA TRP A 317 -4.94 -13.10 1.02
C TRP A 317 -6.33 -13.48 0.53
N LEU A 318 -6.54 -14.75 0.25
CA LEU A 318 -7.78 -15.27 -0.30
C LEU A 318 -8.47 -16.14 0.75
N ASP A 319 -9.73 -15.79 1.03
CA ASP A 319 -10.60 -16.59 1.87
C ASP A 319 -11.41 -17.52 0.98
N ILE A 320 -11.10 -18.82 1.01
CA ILE A 320 -11.72 -19.80 0.12
C ILE A 320 -12.56 -20.76 0.94
N PRO A 321 -13.86 -20.94 0.65
CA PRO A 321 -14.67 -21.90 1.38
C PRO A 321 -14.13 -23.33 1.21
N ARG A 322 -14.36 -24.20 2.20
CA ARG A 322 -14.17 -25.64 2.02
C ARG A 322 -15.12 -26.19 0.96
N SER A 323 -14.76 -27.33 0.36
CA SER A 323 -15.64 -27.99 -0.60
C SER A 323 -16.92 -28.47 0.09
N ASN A 324 -18.07 -28.22 -0.54
CA ASN A 324 -19.34 -28.82 -0.14
C ASN A 324 -19.45 -30.29 -0.58
N ASP A 325 -18.56 -30.74 -1.48
CA ASP A 325 -18.48 -32.12 -1.92
C ASP A 325 -17.53 -32.91 -1.01
N PRO A 326 -18.04 -33.88 -0.22
CA PRO A 326 -17.21 -34.65 0.70
C PRO A 326 -16.17 -35.54 0.00
N THR A 327 -16.29 -35.73 -1.31
CA THR A 327 -15.30 -36.46 -2.12
C THR A 327 -14.15 -35.57 -2.57
N GLN A 328 -14.28 -34.25 -2.45
CA GLN A 328 -13.27 -33.28 -2.81
C GLN A 328 -12.60 -32.72 -1.56
N ARG A 329 -11.27 -32.77 -1.53
CA ARG A 329 -10.50 -32.20 -0.43
C ARG A 329 -10.51 -30.68 -0.44
N PHE A 330 -10.54 -30.07 -1.63
CA PHE A 330 -10.48 -28.63 -1.84
C PHE A 330 -11.63 -28.15 -2.71
N ALA A 331 -12.05 -26.91 -2.50
CA ALA A 331 -13.08 -26.31 -3.32
C ALA A 331 -12.51 -25.94 -4.71
N PRO A 332 -13.32 -26.00 -5.79
CA PRO A 332 -12.89 -25.59 -7.13
C PRO A 332 -12.27 -24.19 -7.19
N GLU A 333 -12.72 -23.29 -6.32
CA GLU A 333 -12.23 -21.92 -6.17
C GLU A 333 -10.74 -21.87 -5.78
N LEU A 334 -10.27 -22.80 -4.95
CA LEU A 334 -8.84 -22.92 -4.61
C LEU A 334 -8.02 -23.22 -5.88
N HIS A 335 -8.49 -24.17 -6.67
CA HIS A 335 -7.81 -24.56 -7.91
C HIS A 335 -7.80 -23.40 -8.91
N ALA A 336 -8.93 -22.70 -9.06
CA ALA A 336 -9.03 -21.54 -9.93
C ALA A 336 -8.09 -20.40 -9.52
N ALA A 337 -7.99 -20.11 -8.21
CA ALA A 337 -7.11 -19.08 -7.69
C ALA A 337 -5.63 -19.39 -7.92
N LEU A 338 -5.20 -20.63 -7.63
CA LEU A 338 -3.81 -21.03 -7.82
C LEU A 338 -3.43 -21.12 -9.31
N ALA A 339 -4.35 -21.58 -10.17
CA ALA A 339 -4.15 -21.61 -11.62
C ALA A 339 -4.03 -20.19 -12.19
N ALA A 340 -4.88 -19.26 -11.75
CA ALA A 340 -4.79 -17.86 -12.15
C ALA A 340 -3.44 -17.25 -11.76
N ALA A 341 -2.89 -17.63 -10.60
CA ALA A 341 -1.59 -17.17 -10.12
C ALA A 341 -0.38 -17.87 -10.78
N GLY A 342 -0.60 -18.78 -11.73
CA GLY A 342 0.47 -19.44 -12.49
C GLY A 342 0.99 -20.75 -11.88
N PHE A 343 0.42 -21.23 -10.77
CA PHE A 343 0.87 -22.48 -10.14
C PHE A 343 0.34 -23.75 -10.86
N TYR A 344 -0.61 -23.61 -11.80
CA TYR A 344 -1.10 -24.67 -12.69
C TYR A 344 -1.40 -24.13 -14.08
N THR A 345 -0.98 -24.84 -15.13
CA THR A 345 -1.29 -24.49 -16.53
C THR A 345 -2.33 -25.40 -17.17
N THR A 346 -2.86 -26.40 -16.45
CA THR A 346 -3.83 -27.36 -17.01
C THR A 346 -4.83 -27.73 -15.91
N PRO A 347 -6.14 -27.92 -16.21
CA PRO A 347 -7.02 -28.61 -15.27
C PRO A 347 -6.31 -29.88 -14.85
N LEU A 348 -6.21 -30.12 -13.53
CA LEU A 348 -5.52 -31.26 -12.95
C LEU A 348 -5.97 -32.53 -13.67
N ASP A 349 -5.17 -32.97 -14.64
CA ASP A 349 -5.38 -34.27 -15.27
C ASP A 349 -5.22 -35.28 -14.14
N PRO A 350 -6.25 -36.08 -13.82
CA PRO A 350 -6.18 -37.07 -12.76
C PRO A 350 -5.00 -38.02 -12.92
N SER A 351 -4.44 -38.15 -14.14
CA SER A 351 -3.29 -38.99 -14.45
C SER A 351 -1.93 -38.30 -14.31
N ASN A 352 -1.88 -36.96 -14.27
CA ASN A 352 -0.61 -36.20 -14.21
C ASN A 352 -0.16 -35.95 -12.76
N HIS A 353 0.15 -37.03 -12.07
CA HIS A 353 0.60 -37.09 -10.66
C HIS A 353 2.04 -36.61 -10.41
N ARG A 354 2.66 -35.79 -11.27
CA ARG A 354 4.12 -35.58 -11.21
C ARG A 354 4.61 -34.62 -10.13
N SER A 355 3.76 -33.77 -9.56
CA SER A 355 4.14 -33.01 -8.36
C SER A 355 3.65 -33.72 -7.09
N ALA A 356 4.51 -33.81 -6.07
CA ALA A 356 4.12 -34.30 -4.74
C ALA A 356 2.91 -33.53 -4.17
N PHE A 357 2.74 -32.28 -4.61
CA PHE A 357 1.57 -31.46 -4.32
C PHE A 357 0.30 -31.94 -5.01
N ALA A 358 0.31 -32.28 -6.31
CA ALA A 358 -0.85 -32.83 -7.00
C ALA A 358 -1.27 -34.21 -6.44
N GLN A 359 -0.30 -35.03 -6.02
CA GLN A 359 -0.56 -36.28 -5.30
C GLN A 359 -1.20 -36.03 -3.92
N TRP A 360 -0.83 -34.93 -3.26
CA TRP A 360 -1.38 -34.54 -1.96
C TRP A 360 -2.76 -33.89 -2.06
N LEU A 361 -2.95 -32.98 -3.03
CA LEU A 361 -4.24 -32.35 -3.35
C LEU A 361 -5.34 -33.39 -3.58
N ASN A 362 -4.99 -34.46 -4.30
CA ASN A 362 -5.93 -35.51 -4.74
C ASN A 362 -5.91 -36.76 -3.85
N GLY A 363 -5.02 -36.83 -2.85
CA GLY A 363 -4.84 -38.03 -2.02
C GLY A 363 -5.74 -38.05 -0.78
N LEU A 364 -6.60 -39.07 -0.68
CA LEU A 364 -7.26 -39.46 0.57
C LEU A 364 -6.33 -40.43 1.32
N GLY A 365 -5.95 -40.13 2.58
CA GLY A 365 -5.29 -41.11 3.46
C GLY A 365 -3.92 -40.74 4.05
N ARG A 366 -3.40 -39.52 3.83
CA ARG A 366 -2.26 -38.98 4.61
C ARG A 366 -2.69 -37.82 5.47
N THR A 367 -2.21 -37.77 6.72
CA THR A 367 -2.39 -36.61 7.61
C THR A 367 -1.87 -35.36 6.88
N PRO A 368 -2.72 -34.33 6.68
CA PRO A 368 -2.28 -33.11 6.04
C PRO A 368 -1.13 -32.45 6.84
N PRO A 369 -0.11 -31.86 6.18
CA PRO A 369 0.65 -30.78 6.80
C PRO A 369 -0.29 -29.61 7.07
N ILE A 370 0.06 -28.79 8.05
CA ILE A 370 -0.81 -27.71 8.53
C ILE A 370 -0.89 -26.56 7.49
N PHE A 371 0.17 -26.39 6.69
CA PHE A 371 0.20 -25.54 5.50
C PHE A 371 1.00 -26.21 4.39
N VAL A 372 0.89 -25.68 3.16
CA VAL A 372 1.74 -26.07 2.04
C VAL A 372 2.27 -24.86 1.28
N ASP A 373 3.58 -24.83 1.06
CA ASP A 373 4.28 -23.85 0.23
C ASP A 373 4.35 -24.29 -1.23
N LEU A 374 4.04 -23.37 -2.12
CA LEU A 374 4.13 -23.45 -3.57
C LEU A 374 5.10 -22.37 -4.03
N HIS A 375 6.09 -22.78 -4.80
CA HIS A 375 7.01 -21.88 -5.47
C HIS A 375 6.76 -22.00 -6.97
N ASP A 376 6.97 -20.91 -7.69
CA ASP A 376 7.01 -20.91 -9.14
C ASP A 376 8.08 -21.93 -9.57
N GLN A 377 7.65 -23.14 -9.96
CA GLN A 377 8.55 -24.09 -10.58
C GLN A 377 8.63 -23.67 -12.03
N PRO A 378 9.81 -23.33 -12.58
CA PRO A 378 9.93 -23.25 -14.02
C PRO A 378 9.44 -24.60 -14.56
N LEU A 379 8.36 -24.57 -15.34
CA LEU A 379 7.92 -25.73 -16.10
C LEU A 379 9.14 -26.20 -16.89
N ALA A 380 9.79 -27.27 -16.43
CA ALA A 380 10.76 -27.97 -17.23
C ALA A 380 9.98 -28.48 -18.44
N ILE A 381 10.03 -27.74 -19.53
CA ILE A 381 9.58 -28.22 -20.83
C ILE A 381 10.44 -29.46 -21.08
N PRO A 382 9.86 -30.68 -21.12
CA PRO A 382 10.66 -31.86 -21.39
C PRO A 382 11.30 -31.67 -22.76
N ASP A 383 12.63 -31.72 -22.82
CA ASP A 383 13.36 -31.68 -24.08
C ASP A 383 12.84 -32.83 -24.95
N PRO A 384 12.20 -32.55 -26.10
CA PRO A 384 11.66 -33.58 -26.98
C PRO A 384 12.76 -34.48 -27.58
N ARG A 385 14.05 -34.23 -27.28
CA ARG A 385 15.19 -35.01 -27.77
C ARG A 385 15.69 -36.08 -26.82
N SER A 386 15.12 -36.28 -25.63
CA SER A 386 15.65 -37.27 -24.67
C SER A 386 15.15 -38.72 -24.83
N THR A 387 14.34 -39.03 -25.86
CA THR A 387 14.00 -40.41 -26.20
C THR A 387 14.71 -40.86 -27.48
N ILE A 388 15.97 -41.24 -27.35
CA ILE A 388 16.55 -42.29 -28.21
C ILE A 388 17.17 -43.33 -27.27
N PRO A 389 16.58 -44.53 -27.14
CA PRO A 389 17.26 -45.62 -26.46
C PRO A 389 18.43 -46.07 -27.35
N ALA A 390 19.64 -46.07 -26.79
CA ALA A 390 20.78 -46.72 -27.43
C ALA A 390 20.53 -48.23 -27.44
N THR A 391 20.46 -48.81 -28.64
CA THR A 391 20.67 -50.24 -28.90
C THR A 391 22.15 -50.56 -29.00
#